data_AF-A0A7V3HWB0-F1
#
_entry.id   AF-A0A7V3HWB0-F1
#
_cell.length_a   1.000
_cell.length_b   1.000
_cell.length_c   1.000
_cell.angle_alpha   90.00
_cell.angle_beta   90.00
_cell.angle_gamma   90.00
#
_symmetry.space_group_name_H-M   'P 1'
#
loop_
_entity.id
_entity.type
_entity.pdbx_description
1 polymer ?
#
loop_
_entity_poly.entity_id
_entity_poly.type
_entity_poly.pdbx_seq_one_letter_code
_entity_poly.pdbx_strand_id
1 'polypeptide(L)' 'MPPVTADTLTLPRIGPAGPADTERPVRAVSTGRRGFEGEGFPVVRAFAGVGAA' A
#
# COMPACT_ATOMS: atom_id res chain seq x y z
N MET A 1 6.63 -8.52 -0.20
CA MET A 1 7.43 -7.33 -0.54
C MET A 1 8.73 -7.39 0.23
N PRO A 2 9.88 -7.49 -0.45
CA PRO A 2 11.15 -7.25 0.22
C PRO A 2 11.25 -5.76 0.61
N PRO A 3 11.89 -5.41 1.73
CA PRO A 3 12.25 -4.03 1.99
C PRO A 3 13.20 -3.56 0.89
N VAL A 4 12.78 -2.54 0.15
CA VAL A 4 13.66 -1.82 -0.80
C VAL A 4 14.36 -0.72 -0.02
N THR A 5 15.69 -0.79 0.04
CA THR A 5 16.53 0.28 0.60
C THR A 5 17.03 1.15 -0.54
N ALA A 6 16.86 2.47 -0.41
CA ALA A 6 17.37 3.45 -1.36
C ALA A 6 17.95 4.65 -0.61
N ASP A 7 18.97 5.28 -1.18
CA ASP A 7 19.49 6.56 -0.69
C ASP A 7 18.53 7.69 -1.09
N THR A 8 17.88 8.29 -0.10
CA THR A 8 16.85 9.31 -0.30
C THR A 8 17.38 10.62 -0.88
N LEU A 9 18.70 10.86 -0.85
CA LEU A 9 19.30 12.09 -1.39
C LEU A 9 19.55 12.03 -2.90
N THR A 10 19.56 10.83 -3.48
CA THR A 10 19.87 10.61 -4.90
C THR A 10 18.63 10.25 -5.74
N LEU A 11 17.46 10.10 -5.12
CA LEU A 11 16.22 9.77 -5.82
C LEU A 11 15.75 10.93 -6.73
N PRO A 12 15.30 10.62 -7.97
CA PRO A 12 14.60 11.58 -8.80
C PRO A 12 13.37 12.14 -8.10
N ARG A 13 13.11 13.44 -8.27
CA ARG A 13 11.89 14.08 -7.79
C ARG A 13 10.72 13.71 -8.71
N ILE A 14 9.57 13.42 -8.12
CA ILE A 14 8.32 13.23 -8.87
C ILE A 14 7.79 14.62 -9.26
N GLY A 15 7.58 14.84 -10.56
CA GLY A 15 6.99 16.07 -11.09
C GLY A 15 5.47 16.11 -10.94
N PRO A 16 4.83 17.27 -11.14
CA PRO A 16 3.38 17.37 -11.15
C PRO A 16 2.79 16.60 -12.34
N ALA A 17 1.54 16.16 -12.21
CA ALA A 17 0.82 15.55 -13.32
C ALA A 17 0.63 16.55 -14.47
N GLY A 18 0.87 16.10 -15.70
CA GLY A 18 0.63 16.84 -16.93
C GLY A 18 -0.81 16.71 -17.43
N PRO A 19 -1.22 17.55 -18.39
CA PRO A 19 -2.59 17.56 -18.91
C PRO A 19 -2.98 16.30 -19.70
N ALA A 20 -2.00 15.54 -20.19
CA ALA A 20 -2.21 14.28 -20.91
C ALA A 20 -2.15 13.04 -19.99
N ASP A 21 -1.83 13.22 -18.70
CA ASP A 21 -1.78 12.10 -17.76
C ASP A 21 -3.18 11.63 -17.41
N THR A 22 -3.33 10.32 -17.21
CA THR A 22 -4.59 9.72 -16.79
C THR A 22 -4.46 9.10 -15.41
N GLU A 23 -5.54 9.17 -14.64
CA GLU A 23 -5.58 8.54 -13.33
C GLU A 23 -5.53 7.02 -13.47
N ARG A 24 -4.70 6.36 -12.65
CA ARG A 24 -4.62 4.91 -12.68
C ARG A 24 -5.92 4.30 -12.16
N PRO A 25 -6.51 3.31 -12.85
CA PRO A 25 -7.75 2.69 -12.39
C PRO A 25 -7.55 1.92 -11.10
N VAL A 26 -8.59 1.88 -10.25
CA VAL A 26 -8.60 1.05 -9.05
C VAL A 26 -8.63 -0.42 -9.47
N ARG A 27 -7.57 -1.17 -9.11
CA ARG A 27 -7.46 -2.59 -9.46
C ARG A 27 -8.34 -3.48 -8.58
N ALA A 28 -8.46 -3.17 -7.30
CA ALA A 28 -9.26 -3.92 -6.34
C ALA A 28 -9.56 -3.08 -5.10
N VAL A 29 -10.73 -3.32 -4.49
CA VAL A 29 -11.08 -2.83 -3.15
C VAL A 29 -11.29 -4.04 -2.26
N SER A 30 -10.62 -4.07 -1.11
CA SER A 30 -10.73 -5.17 -0.15
C SER A 30 -10.99 -4.65 1.26
N THR A 31 -11.84 -5.34 2.00
CA THR A 31 -12.07 -5.06 3.41
C THR A 31 -11.20 -5.97 4.29
N GLY A 32 -10.67 -5.43 5.38
CA GLY A 32 -9.84 -6.21 6.30
C GLY A 32 -10.62 -7.26 7.08
N ARG A 33 -9.98 -8.40 7.37
CA ARG A 33 -10.56 -9.44 8.23
C ARG A 33 -10.49 -9.00 9.70
N ARG A 34 -11.57 -9.22 10.44
CA ARG A 34 -11.61 -8.99 11.89
C ARG A 34 -11.01 -10.20 12.61
N GLY A 35 -10.33 -9.96 13.72
CA GLY A 35 -9.75 -11.00 14.56
C GLY A 35 -9.38 -10.45 15.93
N PHE A 36 -8.68 -11.26 16.72
CA PHE A 36 -8.18 -10.89 18.03
C PHE A 36 -6.68 -11.14 18.12
N GLU A 37 -5.94 -10.22 18.75
CA GLU A 37 -4.48 -10.30 18.90
C GLU A 37 -4.04 -9.90 20.32
N GLY A 38 -2.84 -10.34 20.71
CA GLY A 38 -2.33 -10.15 22.08
C GLY A 38 -3.27 -10.78 23.10
N GLU A 39 -3.63 -10.02 24.14
CA GLU A 39 -4.55 -10.40 25.21
C GLU A 39 -6.05 -10.40 24.79
N GLY A 40 -6.35 -10.63 23.51
CA GLY A 40 -7.72 -10.64 23.00
C GLY A 40 -8.24 -9.29 22.53
N PHE A 41 -7.37 -8.39 22.06
CA PHE A 41 -7.78 -7.11 21.50
C PHE A 41 -8.39 -7.29 20.11
N PRO A 42 -9.57 -6.72 19.82
CA PRO A 42 -10.17 -6.79 18.50
C PRO A 42 -9.38 -5.95 17.50
N VAL A 43 -8.98 -6.55 16.40
CA VAL A 43 -8.17 -5.93 15.34
C VAL A 43 -8.80 -6.15 13.96
N VAL A 44 -8.43 -5.29 13.01
CA VAL A 44 -8.81 -5.42 11.59
C VAL A 44 -7.54 -5.47 10.75
N ARG A 45 -7.29 -6.60 10.09
CA ARG A 45 -6.13 -6.76 9.20
C ARG A 45 -6.49 -6.31 7.78
N ALA A 46 -6.24 -5.04 7.49
CA ALA A 46 -6.59 -4.40 6.21
C ALA A 46 -6.02 -5.11 4.97
N PHE A 47 -4.78 -5.63 5.07
CA PHE A 47 -4.07 -6.24 3.93
C PHE A 47 -3.89 -7.77 4.05
N ALA A 48 -4.59 -8.43 4.99
CA ALA A 48 -4.50 -9.88 5.11
C ALA A 48 -5.07 -10.57 3.86
N GLY A 49 -4.19 -11.06 2.98
CA GLY A 49 -4.54 -11.71 1.71
C GLY A 49 -4.31 -10.85 0.47
N VAL A 50 -3.84 -9.61 0.61
CA VAL A 50 -3.36 -8.81 -0.54
C VAL A 50 -2.00 -9.35 -0.92
N GLY A 51 -1.91 -10.00 -2.09
CA GLY A 51 -0.65 -10.52 -2.62
C GLY A 51 0.36 -9.39 -2.84
N ALA A 52 1.65 -9.69 -2.67
CA ALA A 52 2.70 -8.78 -3.10
C ALA A 52 2.66 -8.72 -4.64
N ALA A 53 2.48 -7.52 -5.18
CA ALA A 53 2.68 -7.25 -6.60
C ALA A 53 4.17 -7.27 -6.95
#